data_AF-A0A378LQL1-F1
#
_entry.id   AF-A0A378LQL1-F1
#
_cell.length_a   1.000
_cell.length_b   1.000
_cell.length_c   1.000
_cell.angle_alpha   90.00
_cell.angle_beta   90.00
_cell.angle_gamma   90.00
#
_symmetry.space_group_name_H-M   'P 1'
#
loop_
_entity.id
_entity.type
_entity.pdbx_description
1 polymer ?
#
loop_
_entity_poly.entity_id
_entity_poly.type
_entity_poly.pdbx_seq_one_letter_code
_entity_poly.pdbx_strand_id
1 'polypeptide(L)'
;MKVYELKIKINELYNESVITSKTNASFAAKLVEFTGSLNDEESITQEMMATIKDIFHQFWKWAADHLSYDQWKDDSQVGPWIALENFLAKAGVLPADYHHPILYESLLNHFNELAGDHLKANELIPLIITASRMLGYKEQAEEGYPWLRLNQFIVDQKPQELPKIKDIMFLLRGAFYLMYRFCTVEQLALLPFLIYFRHPTTDEERRSELAIFNWLDQKPAHCVDFFNRYDEYIDCRSITFVNALKNIVDCIPTKRSDFLIATNRSRWIYPFVQKARVEHVREDILDKTVHLLEVDFATRKDQSVGGVLNFIDGIKRQAKTLTCQEARIVHSAASLLCLNTYIQNRKQDKRDKYSFLSISGETKCAAAEKKQSAVRGKPNPLSFFETIAINQGRLKKLNQFIEEDSIMNSKENKSIMN
;
A
#
# COMPACT_ATOMS: atom_id res chain seq x y z
N MET A 1 -23.94 5.94 37.52
CA MET A 1 -24.14 7.26 36.89
C MET A 1 -25.62 7.62 36.96
N LYS A 2 -25.92 8.85 37.34
CA LYS A 2 -27.28 9.40 37.37
C LYS A 2 -27.62 10.09 36.04
N VAL A 3 -28.91 10.20 35.74
CA VAL A 3 -29.40 10.89 34.52
C VAL A 3 -28.96 12.35 34.50
N TYR A 4 -28.95 13.05 35.64
CA TYR A 4 -28.49 14.44 35.68
C TYR A 4 -27.05 14.61 35.17
N GLU A 5 -26.14 13.68 35.53
CA GLU A 5 -24.73 13.72 35.12
C GLU A 5 -24.60 13.55 33.61
N LEU A 6 -25.41 12.67 33.04
CA LEU A 6 -25.48 12.43 31.60
C LEU A 6 -25.99 13.67 30.85
N LYS A 7 -27.07 14.29 31.33
CA LYS A 7 -27.66 15.49 30.72
C LYS A 7 -26.66 16.65 30.65
N ILE A 8 -25.87 16.86 31.70
CA ILE A 8 -24.81 17.88 31.71
C ILE A 8 -23.85 17.64 30.54
N LYS A 9 -23.34 16.42 30.38
CA LYS A 9 -22.39 16.09 29.31
C LYS A 9 -23.00 16.10 27.91
N ILE A 10 -24.26 15.74 27.76
CA ILE A 10 -24.98 15.86 26.49
C ILE A 10 -25.18 17.34 26.11
N ASN A 11 -25.48 18.20 27.08
CA ASN A 11 -25.60 19.64 26.82
C ASN A 11 -24.27 20.28 26.44
N GLU A 12 -23.16 19.87 27.08
CA GLU A 12 -21.80 20.26 26.66
C GLU A 12 -21.55 19.84 25.21
N LEU A 13 -21.80 18.57 24.87
CA LEU A 13 -21.71 18.04 23.50
C LEU A 13 -22.53 18.88 22.51
N TYR A 14 -23.79 19.19 22.86
CA TYR A 14 -24.67 19.96 21.98
C TYR A 14 -24.13 21.36 21.73
N ASN A 15 -23.72 22.07 22.78
CA ASN A 15 -23.16 23.43 22.66
C ASN A 15 -21.91 23.47 21.78
N GLU A 16 -21.00 22.49 21.96
CA GLU A 16 -19.81 22.35 21.12
C GLU A 16 -20.15 21.95 19.67
N SER A 17 -21.15 21.08 19.49
CA SER A 17 -21.61 20.63 18.18
C SER A 17 -22.26 21.74 17.36
N VAL A 18 -23.02 22.64 18.00
CA VAL A 18 -23.64 23.82 17.35
C VAL A 18 -22.59 24.76 16.75
N ILE A 19 -21.41 24.86 17.38
CA ILE A 19 -20.30 25.70 16.90
C ILE A 19 -19.61 25.06 15.70
N THR A 20 -19.50 23.73 15.68
CA THR A 20 -18.67 23.01 14.70
C THR A 20 -19.42 22.60 13.44
N SER A 21 -20.63 22.07 13.55
CA SER A 21 -21.39 21.55 12.40
C SER A 21 -22.88 21.40 12.69
N LYS A 22 -23.72 21.86 11.75
CA LYS A 22 -25.18 21.67 11.83
C LYS A 22 -25.57 20.19 11.89
N THR A 23 -24.84 19.33 11.20
CA THR A 23 -25.10 17.88 11.18
C THR A 23 -24.75 17.27 12.54
N ASN A 24 -23.61 17.62 13.12
CA ASN A 24 -23.24 17.19 14.48
C ASN A 24 -24.26 17.66 15.51
N ALA A 25 -24.66 18.93 15.43
CA ALA A 25 -25.68 19.50 16.29
C ALA A 25 -27.00 18.74 16.21
N SER A 26 -27.37 18.23 15.02
CA SER A 26 -28.58 17.42 14.85
C SER A 26 -28.51 16.07 15.58
N PHE A 27 -27.35 15.40 15.60
CA PHE A 27 -27.17 14.17 16.38
C PHE A 27 -27.16 14.45 17.88
N ALA A 28 -26.49 15.52 18.31
CA ALA A 28 -26.48 15.93 19.71
C ALA A 28 -27.89 16.35 20.18
N ALA A 29 -28.68 17.00 19.32
CA ALA A 29 -30.06 17.36 19.61
C ALA A 29 -30.94 16.12 19.89
N LYS A 30 -30.74 15.02 19.15
CA LYS A 30 -31.45 13.75 19.42
C LYS A 30 -31.15 13.24 20.84
N LEU A 31 -29.90 13.38 21.31
CA LEU A 31 -29.53 13.01 22.69
C LEU A 31 -30.17 13.94 23.73
N VAL A 32 -30.22 15.25 23.46
CA VAL A 32 -30.90 16.23 24.33
C VAL A 32 -32.39 15.93 24.41
N GLU A 33 -33.06 15.70 23.29
CA GLU A 33 -34.49 15.37 23.22
C GLU A 33 -34.80 14.08 23.99
N PHE A 34 -34.03 13.02 23.72
CA PHE A 34 -34.19 11.74 24.40
C PHE A 34 -34.05 11.88 25.92
N THR A 35 -32.94 12.48 26.36
CA THR A 35 -32.66 12.60 27.80
C THR A 35 -33.54 13.61 28.51
N GLY A 36 -34.06 14.63 27.82
CA GLY A 36 -34.91 15.67 28.39
C GLY A 36 -36.18 15.13 29.08
N SER A 37 -36.71 14.01 28.62
CA SER A 37 -37.88 13.34 29.19
C SER A 37 -37.59 12.46 30.42
N LEU A 38 -36.32 12.19 30.71
CA LEU A 38 -35.89 11.30 31.79
C LEU A 38 -35.79 12.03 33.13
N ASN A 39 -36.08 11.34 34.23
CA ASN A 39 -35.97 11.90 35.58
C ASN A 39 -34.50 11.97 36.03
N ASP A 40 -34.07 13.12 36.54
CA ASP A 40 -32.68 13.43 36.90
C ASP A 40 -32.09 12.48 37.95
N GLU A 41 -32.93 12.04 38.89
CA GLU A 41 -32.53 11.19 40.02
C GLU A 41 -32.47 9.70 39.66
N GLU A 42 -32.95 9.32 38.47
CA GLU A 42 -32.90 7.94 38.03
C GLU A 42 -31.47 7.51 37.69
N SER A 43 -31.19 6.23 37.94
CA SER A 43 -29.94 5.61 37.53
C SER A 43 -30.06 5.19 36.07
N ILE A 44 -29.00 5.38 35.30
CA ILE A 44 -28.97 4.99 33.89
C ILE A 44 -29.19 3.48 33.74
N THR A 45 -30.21 3.10 32.96
CA THR A 45 -30.56 1.71 32.69
C THR A 45 -29.97 1.22 31.37
N GLN A 46 -29.98 -0.10 31.15
CA GLN A 46 -29.51 -0.69 29.88
C GLN A 46 -30.38 -0.27 28.69
N GLU A 47 -31.69 -0.10 28.89
CA GLU A 47 -32.61 0.35 27.86
C GLU A 47 -32.34 1.80 27.43
N MET A 48 -32.05 2.68 28.40
CA MET A 48 -31.62 4.05 28.10
C MET A 48 -30.32 4.06 27.28
N MET A 49 -29.35 3.21 27.66
CA MET A 49 -28.09 3.08 26.94
C MET A 49 -28.25 2.49 25.54
N ALA A 50 -29.27 1.65 25.28
CA ALA A 50 -29.52 1.13 23.94
C ALA A 50 -29.85 2.26 22.95
N THR A 51 -30.70 3.20 23.36
CA THR A 51 -31.05 4.38 22.54
C THR A 51 -29.86 5.30 22.33
N ILE A 52 -29.07 5.54 23.38
CA ILE A 52 -27.86 6.36 23.29
C ILE A 52 -26.85 5.72 22.31
N LYS A 53 -26.64 4.41 22.42
CA LYS A 53 -25.75 3.65 21.52
C LYS A 53 -26.19 3.72 20.07
N ASP A 54 -27.50 3.66 19.80
CA ASP A 54 -28.03 3.82 18.44
C ASP A 54 -27.66 5.20 17.85
N ILE A 55 -27.77 6.27 18.65
CA ILE A 55 -27.38 7.62 18.20
C ILE A 55 -25.87 7.72 17.97
N PHE A 56 -25.03 7.15 18.85
CA PHE A 56 -23.58 7.04 18.61
C PHE A 56 -23.28 6.29 17.32
N HIS A 57 -23.97 5.18 17.07
CA HIS A 57 -23.77 4.38 15.86
C HIS A 57 -24.11 5.18 14.60
N GLN A 58 -25.23 5.92 14.60
CA GLN A 58 -25.60 6.81 13.50
C GLN A 58 -24.55 7.91 13.28
N PHE A 59 -24.05 8.52 14.35
CA PHE A 59 -23.02 9.55 14.27
C PHE A 59 -21.72 9.01 13.67
N TRP A 60 -21.20 7.90 14.19
CA TRP A 60 -19.93 7.34 13.71
C TRP A 60 -20.00 6.79 12.30
N LYS A 61 -21.16 6.25 11.90
CA LYS A 61 -21.40 5.90 10.49
C LYS A 61 -21.36 7.13 9.60
N TRP A 62 -22.02 8.21 10.00
CA TRP A 62 -21.95 9.47 9.27
C TRP A 62 -20.50 10.01 9.20
N ALA A 63 -19.77 10.00 10.31
CA ALA A 63 -18.38 10.45 10.36
C ALA A 63 -17.49 9.62 9.43
N ALA A 64 -17.72 8.31 9.36
CA ALA A 64 -17.00 7.42 8.47
C ALA A 64 -17.23 7.74 6.98
N ASP A 65 -18.44 8.21 6.63
CA ASP A 65 -18.82 8.53 5.25
C ASP A 65 -18.40 9.96 4.82
N HIS A 66 -18.17 10.88 5.76
CA HIS A 66 -18.05 12.32 5.46
C HIS A 66 -16.75 12.98 5.94
N LEU A 67 -16.01 12.35 6.84
CA LEU A 67 -14.73 12.86 7.36
C LEU A 67 -13.60 11.95 6.89
N SER A 68 -12.42 12.52 6.66
CA SER A 68 -11.25 11.69 6.38
C SER A 68 -10.79 10.94 7.64
N TYR A 69 -10.15 9.81 7.44
CA TYR A 69 -9.66 8.95 8.53
C TYR A 69 -8.64 9.64 9.46
N ASP A 70 -7.91 10.64 8.96
CA ASP A 70 -7.06 11.51 9.77
C ASP A 70 -7.85 12.37 10.76
N GLN A 71 -9.07 12.76 10.39
CA GLN A 71 -9.94 13.63 11.19
C GLN A 71 -10.62 12.87 12.33
N TRP A 72 -10.76 11.54 12.24
CA TRP A 72 -11.51 10.78 13.25
C TRP A 72 -10.86 10.73 14.63
N LYS A 73 -9.57 11.08 14.77
CA LYS A 73 -8.86 11.04 16.05
C LYS A 73 -9.08 12.30 16.88
N ASP A 74 -8.91 13.47 16.27
CA ASP A 74 -8.78 14.74 17.00
C ASP A 74 -9.44 15.93 16.26
N ASP A 75 -10.30 15.70 15.26
CA ASP A 75 -11.03 16.81 14.61
C ASP A 75 -12.05 17.44 15.56
N SER A 76 -12.20 18.76 15.45
CA SER A 76 -13.20 19.54 16.17
C SER A 76 -14.63 18.98 16.11
N GLN A 77 -14.96 18.25 15.05
CA GLN A 77 -16.26 17.63 14.83
C GLN A 77 -16.47 16.32 15.61
N VAL A 78 -15.40 15.59 15.92
CA VAL A 78 -15.47 14.28 16.60
C VAL A 78 -14.98 14.33 18.04
N GLY A 79 -14.09 15.26 18.39
CA GLY A 79 -13.55 15.43 19.73
C GLY A 79 -14.61 15.50 20.84
N PRO A 80 -15.69 16.29 20.69
CA PRO A 80 -16.78 16.35 21.67
C PRO A 80 -17.48 14.99 21.87
N TRP A 81 -17.64 14.22 20.80
CA TRP A 81 -18.23 12.88 20.84
C TRP A 81 -17.33 11.88 21.56
N ILE A 82 -16.02 11.91 21.25
CA ILE A 82 -15.01 11.10 21.94
C ILE A 82 -14.95 11.44 23.43
N ALA A 83 -15.04 12.73 23.78
CA ALA A 83 -15.09 13.17 25.18
C ALA A 83 -16.31 12.59 25.92
N LEU A 84 -17.48 12.60 25.28
CA LEU A 84 -18.69 11.97 25.84
C LEU A 84 -18.52 10.45 25.97
N GLU A 85 -18.02 9.75 24.95
CA GLU A 85 -17.77 8.30 25.04
C GLU A 85 -16.82 7.94 26.19
N ASN A 86 -15.73 8.69 26.32
CA ASN A 86 -14.75 8.49 27.39
C ASN A 86 -15.37 8.74 28.78
N PHE A 87 -16.26 9.71 28.90
CA PHE A 87 -17.01 9.95 30.13
C PHE A 87 -17.93 8.76 30.47
N LEU A 88 -18.69 8.26 29.49
CA LEU A 88 -19.57 7.10 29.64
C LEU A 88 -18.80 5.81 29.94
N ALA A 89 -17.62 5.65 29.35
CA ALA A 89 -16.72 4.53 29.61
C ALA A 89 -16.16 4.56 31.03
N LYS A 90 -15.70 5.72 31.50
CA LYS A 90 -15.26 5.92 32.89
C LYS A 90 -16.38 5.64 33.91
N ALA A 91 -17.61 5.94 33.55
CA ALA A 91 -18.79 5.66 34.36
C ALA A 91 -19.23 4.18 34.31
N GLY A 92 -18.59 3.34 33.48
CA GLY A 92 -18.89 1.91 33.35
C GLY A 92 -20.19 1.58 32.61
N VAL A 93 -20.79 2.56 31.91
CA VAL A 93 -22.07 2.37 31.20
C VAL A 93 -21.88 2.13 29.69
N LEU A 94 -20.69 2.44 29.16
CA LEU A 94 -20.30 2.21 27.77
C LEU A 94 -18.94 1.47 27.74
N PRO A 95 -18.70 0.57 26.78
CA PRO A 95 -17.34 0.06 26.56
C PRO A 95 -16.38 1.20 26.19
N ALA A 96 -15.12 1.09 26.61
CA ALA A 96 -14.07 1.97 26.11
C ALA A 96 -13.89 1.77 24.59
N ASP A 97 -13.47 2.83 23.90
CA ASP A 97 -13.24 2.81 22.44
C ASP A 97 -14.48 2.36 21.64
N TYR A 98 -15.69 2.76 22.06
CA TYR A 98 -16.94 2.28 21.47
C TYR A 98 -17.04 2.51 19.95
N HIS A 99 -16.48 3.61 19.46
CA HIS A 99 -16.43 3.94 18.04
C HIS A 99 -15.48 3.07 17.21
N HIS A 100 -14.47 2.44 17.83
CA HIS A 100 -13.42 1.71 17.12
C HIS A 100 -13.94 0.63 16.17
N PRO A 101 -14.82 -0.31 16.60
CA PRO A 101 -15.37 -1.33 15.70
C PRO A 101 -16.10 -0.75 14.48
N ILE A 102 -16.81 0.37 14.64
CA ILE A 102 -17.61 1.01 13.59
C ILE A 102 -16.69 1.59 12.52
N LEU A 103 -15.68 2.35 12.96
CA LEU A 103 -14.70 2.96 12.05
C LEU A 103 -13.79 1.91 11.41
N TYR A 104 -13.43 0.87 12.15
CA TYR A 104 -12.66 -0.26 11.61
C TYR A 104 -13.40 -0.98 10.48
N GLU A 105 -14.71 -1.22 10.65
CA GLU A 105 -15.53 -1.86 9.60
C GLU A 105 -15.58 -1.00 8.32
N SER A 106 -15.77 0.32 8.46
CA SER A 106 -15.72 1.25 7.32
C SER A 106 -14.37 1.17 6.57
N LEU A 107 -13.26 1.26 7.31
CA LEU A 107 -11.92 1.17 6.73
C LEU A 107 -11.65 -0.18 6.06
N LEU A 108 -12.12 -1.27 6.69
CA LEU A 108 -11.94 -2.62 6.17
C LEU A 108 -12.70 -2.81 4.86
N ASN A 109 -13.93 -2.31 4.78
CA ASN A 109 -14.73 -2.33 3.56
C ASN A 109 -14.05 -1.51 2.46
N HIS A 110 -13.62 -0.28 2.78
CA HIS A 110 -12.93 0.57 1.81
C HIS A 110 -11.64 -0.06 1.28
N PHE A 111 -10.81 -0.64 2.16
CA PHE A 111 -9.61 -1.37 1.74
C PHE A 111 -9.92 -2.53 0.79
N ASN A 112 -10.96 -3.31 1.10
CA ASN A 112 -11.34 -4.50 0.33
C ASN A 112 -12.02 -4.13 -1.00
N GLU A 113 -12.77 -3.03 -1.06
CA GLU A 113 -13.32 -2.49 -2.30
C GLU A 113 -12.21 -2.09 -3.26
N LEU A 114 -11.18 -1.42 -2.77
CA LEU A 114 -9.98 -1.09 -3.56
C LEU A 114 -9.23 -2.35 -4.03
N ALA A 115 -9.26 -3.43 -3.26
CA ALA A 115 -8.62 -4.70 -3.61
C ALA A 115 -9.35 -5.45 -4.74
N GLY A 116 -10.68 -5.37 -4.80
CA GLY A 116 -11.51 -6.25 -5.62
C GLY A 116 -11.31 -7.73 -5.23
N ASP A 117 -10.94 -8.56 -6.20
CA ASP A 117 -10.66 -10.00 -6.00
C ASP A 117 -9.18 -10.28 -5.60
N HIS A 118 -8.43 -9.25 -5.25
CA HIS A 118 -7.03 -9.38 -4.83
C HIS A 118 -6.89 -9.40 -3.30
N LEU A 119 -5.67 -9.20 -2.81
CA LEU A 119 -5.29 -9.27 -1.40
C LEU A 119 -6.16 -8.35 -0.51
N LYS A 120 -6.82 -8.94 0.48
CA LYS A 120 -7.70 -8.25 1.43
C LYS A 120 -6.97 -7.88 2.72
N ALA A 121 -7.51 -6.91 3.47
CA ALA A 121 -6.89 -6.44 4.71
C ALA A 121 -6.82 -7.53 5.79
N ASN A 122 -7.82 -8.42 5.83
CA ASN A 122 -7.87 -9.58 6.72
C ASN A 122 -6.86 -10.69 6.37
N GLU A 123 -6.13 -10.56 5.26
CA GLU A 123 -5.03 -11.45 4.87
C GLU A 123 -3.67 -10.82 5.20
N LEU A 124 -3.53 -9.51 4.99
CA LEU A 124 -2.28 -8.78 5.22
C LEU A 124 -2.03 -8.44 6.70
N ILE A 125 -3.02 -7.85 7.39
CA ILE A 125 -2.85 -7.38 8.78
C ILE A 125 -2.45 -8.52 9.74
N PRO A 126 -2.99 -9.76 9.64
CA PRO A 126 -2.57 -10.87 10.50
C PRO A 126 -1.08 -11.21 10.43
N LEU A 127 -0.41 -10.93 9.31
CA LEU A 127 1.04 -11.11 9.20
C LEU A 127 1.79 -10.16 10.13
N ILE A 128 1.37 -8.89 10.15
CA ILE A 128 1.94 -7.83 11.01
C ILE A 128 1.65 -8.14 12.47
N ILE A 129 0.40 -8.48 12.81
CA ILE A 129 -0.01 -8.84 14.18
C ILE A 129 0.83 -10.02 14.71
N THR A 130 0.95 -11.07 13.91
CA THR A 130 1.65 -12.29 14.32
C THR A 130 3.15 -12.04 14.45
N ALA A 131 3.76 -11.29 13.52
CA ALA A 131 5.16 -10.88 13.63
C ALA A 131 5.40 -10.05 14.90
N SER A 132 4.50 -9.11 15.20
CA SER A 132 4.58 -8.28 16.42
C SER A 132 4.53 -9.12 17.70
N ARG A 133 3.57 -10.04 17.79
CA ARG A 133 3.41 -10.95 18.94
C ARG A 133 4.63 -11.84 19.14
N MET A 134 5.17 -12.40 18.05
CA MET A 134 6.34 -13.27 18.12
C MET A 134 7.60 -12.47 18.47
N LEU A 135 7.79 -11.28 17.92
CA LEU A 135 8.93 -10.42 18.22
C LEU A 135 8.85 -9.80 19.63
N GLY A 136 7.66 -9.79 20.22
CA GLY A 136 7.34 -9.06 21.44
C GLY A 136 7.01 -7.59 21.13
N TYR A 137 6.22 -6.98 22.01
CA TYR A 137 5.73 -5.62 21.80
C TYR A 137 6.81 -4.56 22.03
N LYS A 138 6.73 -3.50 21.23
CA LYS A 138 7.60 -2.33 21.25
C LYS A 138 7.36 -1.55 22.54
N GLU A 139 8.42 -1.21 23.26
CA GLU A 139 8.34 -0.32 24.43
C GLU A 139 8.18 1.15 24.01
N GLN A 140 7.66 2.03 24.87
CA GLN A 140 7.40 3.43 24.50
C GLN A 140 8.68 4.16 24.05
N ALA A 141 9.79 3.94 24.75
CA ALA A 141 11.09 4.57 24.48
C ALA A 141 11.99 3.75 23.54
N GLU A 142 11.51 2.63 22.98
CA GLU A 142 12.34 1.79 22.14
C GLU A 142 12.52 2.40 20.74
N GLU A 143 13.79 2.63 20.38
CA GLU A 143 14.18 3.05 19.04
C GLU A 143 14.59 1.86 18.18
N GLY A 144 14.40 1.98 16.87
CA GLY A 144 14.85 0.95 15.92
C GLY A 144 14.00 -0.33 15.87
N TYR A 145 12.88 -0.42 16.59
CA TYR A 145 11.90 -1.49 16.38
C TYR A 145 11.30 -1.41 14.95
N PRO A 146 11.06 -2.55 14.26
CA PRO A 146 11.29 -3.93 14.70
C PRO A 146 12.72 -4.45 14.43
N TRP A 147 13.47 -3.80 13.54
CA TRP A 147 14.68 -4.37 12.94
C TRP A 147 15.83 -4.54 13.94
N LEU A 148 16.01 -3.61 14.89
CA LEU A 148 17.10 -3.69 15.86
C LEU A 148 16.89 -4.88 16.82
N ARG A 149 15.65 -5.09 17.26
CA ARG A 149 15.27 -6.22 18.11
C ARG A 149 15.42 -7.55 17.38
N LEU A 150 14.98 -7.62 16.12
CA LEU A 150 15.13 -8.82 15.31
C LEU A 150 16.60 -9.13 15.02
N ASN A 151 17.42 -8.10 14.76
CA ASN A 151 18.86 -8.24 14.63
C ASN A 151 19.48 -8.80 15.92
N GLN A 152 19.06 -8.32 17.09
CA GLN A 152 19.53 -8.85 18.36
C GLN A 152 19.18 -10.33 18.54
N PHE A 153 17.95 -10.74 18.20
CA PHE A 153 17.55 -12.16 18.24
C PHE A 153 18.42 -13.04 17.34
N ILE A 154 18.78 -12.54 16.16
CA ILE A 154 19.67 -13.23 15.22
C ILE A 154 21.10 -13.32 15.77
N VAL A 155 21.63 -12.22 16.33
CA VAL A 155 22.99 -12.16 16.88
C VAL A 155 23.14 -13.01 18.14
N ASP A 156 22.13 -13.07 18.99
CA ASP A 156 22.12 -13.91 20.20
C ASP A 156 22.21 -15.42 19.89
N GLN A 157 21.85 -15.83 18.67
CA GLN A 157 21.96 -17.19 18.13
C GLN A 157 21.43 -18.31 19.06
N LYS A 158 20.37 -18.05 19.82
CA LYS A 158 19.76 -19.04 20.71
C LYS A 158 19.11 -20.16 19.88
N PRO A 159 19.61 -21.42 19.90
CA PRO A 159 19.13 -22.48 19.01
C PRO A 159 17.64 -22.77 19.13
N GLN A 160 17.08 -22.64 20.34
CA GLN A 160 15.66 -22.84 20.64
C GLN A 160 14.74 -21.76 20.03
N GLU A 161 15.25 -20.55 19.78
CA GLU A 161 14.48 -19.45 19.17
C GLU A 161 14.59 -19.47 17.64
N LEU A 162 15.47 -20.31 17.05
CA LEU A 162 15.70 -20.33 15.62
C LEU A 162 14.44 -20.55 14.77
N PRO A 163 13.52 -21.49 15.10
CA PRO A 163 12.27 -21.64 14.35
C PRO A 163 11.42 -20.36 14.38
N LYS A 164 11.32 -19.73 15.56
CA LYS A 164 10.56 -18.50 15.75
C LYS A 164 11.16 -17.33 14.97
N ILE A 165 12.49 -17.19 14.94
CA ILE A 165 13.17 -16.17 14.11
C ILE A 165 12.83 -16.38 12.64
N LYS A 166 12.87 -17.62 12.16
CA LYS A 166 12.51 -17.95 10.77
C LYS A 166 11.06 -17.59 10.44
N ASP A 167 10.14 -17.88 11.34
CA ASP A 167 8.73 -17.52 11.20
C ASP A 167 8.54 -15.99 11.15
N ILE A 168 9.18 -15.24 12.07
CA ILE A 168 9.15 -13.77 12.08
C ILE A 168 9.70 -13.21 10.76
N MET A 169 10.85 -13.73 10.31
CA MET A 169 11.48 -13.31 9.05
C MET A 169 10.57 -13.56 7.85
N PHE A 170 9.89 -14.71 7.81
CA PHE A 170 8.95 -15.03 6.73
C PHE A 170 7.72 -14.12 6.78
N LEU A 171 7.13 -13.89 7.96
CA LEU A 171 5.98 -13.00 8.15
C LEU A 171 6.27 -11.58 7.66
N LEU A 172 7.40 -11.00 8.11
CA LEU A 172 7.79 -9.64 7.76
C LEU A 172 8.12 -9.49 6.27
N ARG A 173 8.91 -10.43 5.72
CA ARG A 173 9.27 -10.40 4.28
C ARG A 173 8.08 -10.73 3.39
N GLY A 174 7.14 -11.55 3.86
CA GLY A 174 5.87 -11.85 3.22
C GLY A 174 4.96 -10.63 3.17
N ALA A 175 4.76 -9.96 4.30
CA ALA A 175 4.01 -8.70 4.37
C ALA A 175 4.63 -7.64 3.44
N PHE A 176 5.96 -7.48 3.48
CA PHE A 176 6.70 -6.61 2.56
C PHE A 176 6.40 -6.96 1.10
N TYR A 177 6.57 -8.22 0.70
CA TYR A 177 6.28 -8.65 -0.66
C TYR A 177 4.85 -8.31 -1.09
N LEU A 178 3.87 -8.61 -0.24
CA LEU A 178 2.46 -8.40 -0.51
C LEU A 178 2.11 -6.92 -0.67
N MET A 179 2.63 -6.06 0.22
CA MET A 179 2.43 -4.60 0.14
C MET A 179 2.85 -4.04 -1.22
N TYR A 180 4.07 -4.36 -1.68
CA TYR A 180 4.57 -3.81 -2.94
C TYR A 180 4.09 -4.55 -4.20
N ARG A 181 3.47 -5.72 -4.03
CA ARG A 181 2.94 -6.52 -5.14
C ARG A 181 1.46 -6.27 -5.42
N PHE A 182 0.67 -6.04 -4.36
CA PHE A 182 -0.79 -6.02 -4.45
C PHE A 182 -1.44 -4.74 -3.92
N CYS A 183 -0.83 -4.02 -2.98
CA CYS A 183 -1.49 -2.86 -2.38
C CYS A 183 -1.26 -1.58 -3.20
N THR A 184 -2.33 -0.83 -3.45
CA THR A 184 -2.24 0.55 -3.98
C THR A 184 -1.73 1.52 -2.91
N VAL A 185 -1.38 2.74 -3.32
CA VAL A 185 -0.94 3.79 -2.38
C VAL A 185 -2.06 4.14 -1.40
N GLU A 186 -3.29 4.17 -1.88
CA GLU A 186 -4.49 4.41 -1.09
C GLU A 186 -4.68 3.28 -0.07
N GLN A 187 -4.54 2.01 -0.46
CA GLN A 187 -4.61 0.88 0.46
C GLN A 187 -3.54 0.94 1.56
N LEU A 188 -2.31 1.31 1.20
CA LEU A 188 -1.22 1.47 2.17
C LEU A 188 -1.51 2.61 3.16
N ALA A 189 -2.11 3.71 2.69
CA ALA A 189 -2.50 4.83 3.55
C ALA A 189 -3.58 4.47 4.59
N LEU A 190 -4.42 3.46 4.32
CA LEU A 190 -5.45 2.99 5.26
C LEU A 190 -4.90 2.12 6.39
N LEU A 191 -3.76 1.45 6.20
CA LEU A 191 -3.24 0.46 7.16
C LEU A 191 -2.96 1.04 8.56
N PRO A 192 -2.37 2.23 8.74
CA PRO A 192 -2.22 2.85 10.06
C PRO A 192 -3.54 3.00 10.82
N PHE A 193 -4.63 3.33 10.11
CA PHE A 193 -5.95 3.51 10.72
C PHE A 193 -6.61 2.18 11.03
N LEU A 194 -6.47 1.19 10.15
CA LEU A 194 -6.90 -0.18 10.41
C LEU A 194 -6.20 -0.76 11.65
N ILE A 195 -4.90 -0.49 11.84
CA ILE A 195 -4.18 -0.88 13.05
C ILE A 195 -4.73 -0.15 14.29
N TYR A 196 -4.95 1.16 14.17
CA TYR A 196 -5.41 2.01 15.29
C TYR A 196 -6.82 1.65 15.78
N PHE A 197 -7.79 1.57 14.86
CA PHE A 197 -9.20 1.34 15.18
C PHE A 197 -9.54 -0.14 15.42
N ARG A 198 -8.58 -1.07 15.30
CA ARG A 198 -8.83 -2.48 15.61
C ARG A 198 -9.21 -2.64 17.09
N HIS A 199 -10.24 -3.45 17.33
CA HIS A 199 -10.74 -3.76 18.66
C HIS A 199 -11.00 -5.28 18.81
N PRO A 200 -10.72 -5.88 19.98
CA PRO A 200 -9.94 -5.32 21.08
C PRO A 200 -8.45 -5.32 20.72
N THR A 201 -7.73 -4.24 21.04
CA THR A 201 -6.28 -4.14 20.81
C THR A 201 -5.68 -3.18 21.84
N THR A 202 -4.56 -3.53 22.46
CA THR A 202 -3.91 -2.65 23.43
C THR A 202 -3.05 -1.58 22.77
N ASP A 203 -2.67 -0.54 23.51
CA ASP A 203 -1.78 0.50 22.99
C ASP A 203 -0.38 -0.03 22.66
N GLU A 204 0.11 -1.04 23.38
CA GLU A 204 1.36 -1.72 23.05
C GLU A 204 1.26 -2.48 21.73
N GLU A 205 0.15 -3.20 21.50
CA GLU A 205 -0.11 -3.89 20.23
C GLU A 205 -0.15 -2.88 19.06
N ARG A 206 -0.98 -1.83 19.17
CA ARG A 206 -1.11 -0.77 18.15
C ARG A 206 0.24 -0.13 17.81
N ARG A 207 1.03 0.22 18.83
CA ARG A 207 2.35 0.85 18.68
C ARG A 207 3.34 -0.07 17.96
N SER A 208 3.32 -1.36 18.28
CA SER A 208 4.22 -2.35 17.72
C SER A 208 3.90 -2.64 16.26
N GLU A 209 2.61 -2.85 15.97
CA GLU A 209 2.11 -3.12 14.62
C GLU A 209 2.34 -1.93 13.70
N LEU A 210 2.07 -0.71 14.18
CA LEU A 210 2.35 0.52 13.44
C LEU A 210 3.84 0.71 13.17
N ALA A 211 4.71 0.37 14.14
CA ALA A 211 6.15 0.47 13.94
C ALA A 211 6.67 -0.55 12.91
N ILE A 212 6.12 -1.78 12.88
CA ILE A 212 6.40 -2.75 11.81
C ILE A 212 5.95 -2.18 10.46
N PHE A 213 4.69 -1.72 10.36
CA PHE A 213 4.16 -1.15 9.13
C PHE A 213 5.04 0.01 8.62
N ASN A 214 5.35 0.99 9.47
CA ASN A 214 6.16 2.14 9.11
C ASN A 214 7.57 1.74 8.64
N TRP A 215 8.16 0.70 9.24
CA TRP A 215 9.44 0.18 8.78
C TRP A 215 9.34 -0.39 7.36
N LEU A 216 8.33 -1.21 7.08
CA LEU A 216 8.09 -1.84 5.79
C LEU A 216 7.73 -0.82 4.68
N ASP A 217 6.96 0.21 5.02
CA ASP A 217 6.45 1.21 4.08
C ASP A 217 7.43 2.37 3.84
N GLN A 218 8.03 2.92 4.91
CA GLN A 218 8.85 4.13 4.82
C GLN A 218 10.35 3.84 4.64
N LYS A 219 10.79 2.59 4.84
CA LYS A 219 12.20 2.20 4.67
C LYS A 219 12.39 0.98 3.75
N PRO A 220 11.81 0.95 2.53
CA PRO A 220 11.88 -0.21 1.64
C PRO A 220 13.31 -0.66 1.32
N ALA A 221 14.23 0.27 1.05
CA ALA A 221 15.62 -0.08 0.75
C ALA A 221 16.29 -0.78 1.95
N HIS A 222 16.09 -0.25 3.15
CA HIS A 222 16.61 -0.84 4.38
C HIS A 222 16.00 -2.23 4.66
N CYS A 223 14.70 -2.40 4.44
CA CYS A 223 14.02 -3.70 4.59
C CYS A 223 14.63 -4.75 3.65
N VAL A 224 14.77 -4.38 2.37
CA VAL A 224 15.38 -5.24 1.36
C VAL A 224 16.80 -5.63 1.74
N ASP A 225 17.65 -4.68 2.13
CA ASP A 225 19.02 -4.98 2.53
C ASP A 225 19.07 -5.90 3.75
N PHE A 226 18.21 -5.66 4.74
CA PHE A 226 18.07 -6.51 5.92
C PHE A 226 17.66 -7.94 5.54
N PHE A 227 16.61 -8.09 4.73
CA PHE A 227 16.12 -9.40 4.31
C PHE A 227 17.11 -10.17 3.42
N ASN A 228 17.89 -9.47 2.59
CA ASN A 228 18.91 -10.11 1.76
C ASN A 228 20.16 -10.48 2.57
N ARG A 229 20.49 -9.75 3.65
CA ARG A 229 21.58 -10.11 4.57
C ARG A 229 21.31 -11.41 5.33
N TYR A 230 20.04 -11.65 5.67
CA TYR A 230 19.61 -12.79 6.49
C TYR A 230 18.70 -13.75 5.73
N ASP A 231 18.99 -14.00 4.45
CA ASP A 231 18.13 -14.83 3.60
C ASP A 231 18.05 -16.30 4.07
N GLU A 232 19.08 -16.77 4.78
CA GLU A 232 19.18 -18.11 5.35
C GLU A 232 18.10 -18.39 6.39
N TYR A 233 17.51 -17.34 6.97
CA TYR A 233 16.39 -17.44 7.91
C TYR A 233 15.02 -17.54 7.23
N ILE A 234 14.95 -17.51 5.89
CA ILE A 234 13.70 -17.79 5.17
C ILE A 234 13.50 -19.30 5.04
N ASP A 235 12.46 -19.81 5.70
CA ASP A 235 12.10 -21.23 5.73
C ASP A 235 10.64 -21.45 5.27
N CYS A 236 10.45 -22.07 4.10
CA CYS A 236 9.10 -22.30 3.55
C CYS A 236 8.23 -23.21 4.41
N ARG A 237 8.78 -23.93 5.39
CA ARG A 237 7.99 -24.68 6.38
C ARG A 237 7.05 -23.77 7.17
N SER A 238 7.41 -22.51 7.38
CA SER A 238 6.57 -21.53 8.08
C SER A 238 5.18 -21.37 7.45
N ILE A 239 5.04 -21.58 6.14
CA ILE A 239 3.73 -21.55 5.44
C ILE A 239 2.77 -22.61 6.00
N THR A 240 3.30 -23.77 6.38
CA THR A 240 2.49 -24.87 6.92
C THR A 240 2.15 -24.67 8.40
N PHE A 241 3.06 -24.09 9.17
CA PHE A 241 2.95 -24.03 10.64
C PHE A 241 2.38 -22.71 11.16
N VAL A 242 2.47 -21.62 10.40
CA VAL A 242 1.98 -20.31 10.81
C VAL A 242 0.68 -20.00 10.08
N ASN A 243 -0.45 -19.99 10.81
CA ASN A 243 -1.78 -19.79 10.24
C ASN A 243 -1.90 -18.54 9.36
N ALA A 244 -1.27 -17.43 9.76
CA ALA A 244 -1.29 -16.20 8.98
C ALA A 244 -0.63 -16.36 7.60
N LEU A 245 0.46 -17.15 7.49
CA LEU A 245 1.11 -17.45 6.21
C LEU A 245 0.31 -18.45 5.38
N LYS A 246 -0.36 -19.41 6.03
CA LYS A 246 -1.21 -20.37 5.35
C LYS A 246 -2.34 -19.70 4.58
N ASN A 247 -2.93 -18.65 5.15
CA ASN A 247 -4.04 -17.92 4.55
C ASN A 247 -3.66 -17.11 3.30
N ILE A 248 -2.37 -16.88 3.07
CA ILE A 248 -1.85 -16.09 1.93
C ILE A 248 -1.01 -16.92 0.96
N VAL A 249 -1.07 -18.25 1.06
CA VAL A 249 -0.25 -19.17 0.26
C VAL A 249 -0.41 -18.96 -1.25
N ASP A 250 -1.62 -18.62 -1.70
CA ASP A 250 -1.93 -18.36 -3.11
C ASP A 250 -1.38 -17.01 -3.60
N CYS A 251 -1.04 -16.12 -2.68
CA CYS A 251 -0.51 -14.80 -2.97
C CYS A 251 1.03 -14.75 -2.95
N ILE A 252 1.73 -15.77 -2.45
CA ILE A 252 3.20 -15.78 -2.33
C ILE A 252 3.87 -16.95 -3.05
N PRO A 253 5.09 -16.78 -3.58
CA PRO A 253 5.88 -17.92 -4.05
C PRO A 253 6.14 -18.94 -2.92
N THR A 254 5.77 -20.20 -3.14
CA THR A 254 5.92 -21.28 -2.15
C THR A 254 7.29 -21.95 -2.18
N LYS A 255 8.06 -21.78 -3.26
CA LYS A 255 9.45 -22.23 -3.35
C LYS A 255 10.38 -21.14 -2.82
N ARG A 256 11.33 -21.53 -1.94
CA ARG A 256 12.31 -20.60 -1.34
C ARG A 256 13.04 -19.79 -2.40
N SER A 257 13.55 -20.44 -3.45
CA SER A 257 14.27 -19.76 -4.54
C SER A 257 13.44 -18.66 -5.17
N ASP A 258 12.17 -18.96 -5.46
CA ASP A 258 11.28 -18.05 -6.16
C ASP A 258 10.87 -16.88 -5.27
N PHE A 259 10.66 -17.15 -3.96
CA PHE A 259 10.38 -16.12 -2.96
C PHE A 259 11.56 -15.16 -2.76
N LEU A 260 12.78 -15.71 -2.63
CA LEU A 260 14.00 -14.89 -2.51
C LEU A 260 14.24 -14.05 -3.77
N ILE A 261 14.01 -14.63 -4.94
CA ILE A 261 14.08 -13.93 -6.23
C ILE A 261 13.00 -12.85 -6.33
N ALA A 262 11.79 -13.08 -5.83
CA ALA A 262 10.69 -12.11 -5.86
C ALA A 262 10.92 -10.91 -4.93
N THR A 263 11.74 -11.08 -3.89
CA THR A 263 12.02 -10.08 -2.84
C THR A 263 13.50 -9.67 -2.82
N ASN A 264 14.21 -9.88 -3.94
CA ASN A 264 15.62 -9.56 -4.06
C ASN A 264 15.84 -8.06 -4.20
N ARG A 265 16.99 -7.56 -3.75
CA ARG A 265 17.39 -6.14 -3.91
C ARG A 265 17.48 -5.62 -5.33
N SER A 266 17.69 -6.51 -6.30
CA SER A 266 17.70 -6.18 -7.72
C SER A 266 16.31 -5.88 -8.28
N ARG A 267 15.23 -6.14 -7.53
CA ARG A 267 13.87 -5.83 -7.98
C ARG A 267 13.66 -4.33 -8.04
N TRP A 268 13.25 -3.84 -9.20
CA TRP A 268 13.17 -2.41 -9.47
C TRP A 268 12.23 -1.65 -8.54
N ILE A 269 11.12 -2.28 -8.12
CA ILE A 269 10.01 -1.62 -7.41
C ILE A 269 10.45 -1.03 -6.07
N TYR A 270 11.26 -1.75 -5.29
CA TYR A 270 11.67 -1.31 -3.96
C TYR A 270 12.58 -0.06 -3.98
N PRO A 271 13.69 -0.03 -4.72
CA PRO A 271 14.52 1.17 -4.84
C PRO A 271 13.82 2.29 -5.61
N PHE A 272 12.88 1.98 -6.51
CA PHE A 272 12.05 3.01 -7.15
C PHE A 272 11.16 3.71 -6.12
N VAL A 273 10.39 2.95 -5.33
CA VAL A 273 9.51 3.53 -4.31
C VAL A 273 10.31 4.30 -3.26
N GLN A 274 11.45 3.78 -2.82
CA GLN A 274 12.38 4.52 -1.95
C GLN A 274 12.69 5.92 -2.52
N LYS A 275 13.13 5.99 -3.78
CA LYS A 275 13.51 7.25 -4.42
C LYS A 275 12.33 8.18 -4.66
N ALA A 276 11.19 7.63 -5.11
CA ALA A 276 10.04 8.40 -5.53
C ALA A 276 9.20 8.91 -4.34
N ARG A 277 8.95 8.06 -3.34
CA ARG A 277 8.03 8.34 -2.23
C ARG A 277 8.72 8.82 -0.97
N VAL A 278 9.93 8.34 -0.67
CA VAL A 278 10.62 8.64 0.59
C VAL A 278 11.65 9.77 0.40
N GLU A 279 12.50 9.64 -0.61
CA GLU A 279 13.56 10.63 -0.89
C GLU A 279 13.08 11.78 -1.78
N HIS A 280 11.88 11.67 -2.38
CA HIS A 280 11.29 12.64 -3.29
C HIS A 280 12.22 13.10 -4.42
N VAL A 281 13.03 12.17 -4.96
CA VAL A 281 13.96 12.45 -6.06
C VAL A 281 13.18 12.72 -7.34
N ARG A 282 13.20 13.97 -7.81
CA ARG A 282 12.53 14.39 -9.05
C ARG A 282 13.49 14.47 -10.25
N GLU A 283 14.72 14.91 -10.01
CA GLU A 283 15.74 15.03 -11.06
C GLU A 283 16.30 13.66 -11.45
N ASP A 284 16.39 13.44 -12.76
CA ASP A 284 16.87 12.22 -13.40
C ASP A 284 16.13 10.94 -12.96
N ILE A 285 14.94 11.07 -12.36
CA ILE A 285 14.19 9.91 -11.88
C ILE A 285 13.87 8.93 -13.02
N LEU A 286 13.65 9.45 -14.23
CA LEU A 286 13.43 8.62 -15.41
C LEU A 286 14.65 7.75 -15.72
N ASP A 287 15.84 8.34 -15.91
CA ASP A 287 17.05 7.58 -16.26
C ASP A 287 17.50 6.67 -15.10
N LYS A 288 17.32 7.10 -13.85
CA LYS A 288 17.50 6.23 -12.67
C LYS A 288 16.55 5.04 -12.70
N THR A 289 15.29 5.25 -13.08
CA THR A 289 14.30 4.16 -13.20
C THR A 289 14.66 3.23 -14.35
N VAL A 290 15.11 3.75 -15.50
CA VAL A 290 15.63 2.92 -16.61
C VAL A 290 16.74 2.01 -16.11
N HIS A 291 17.72 2.55 -15.39
CA HIS A 291 18.81 1.76 -14.83
C HIS A 291 18.32 0.68 -13.86
N LEU A 292 17.34 0.97 -12.99
CA LEU A 292 16.74 -0.03 -12.10
C LEU A 292 16.06 -1.16 -12.89
N LEU A 293 15.34 -0.83 -13.97
CA LEU A 293 14.70 -1.81 -14.84
C LEU A 293 15.74 -2.67 -15.59
N GLU A 294 16.84 -2.07 -16.04
CA GLU A 294 17.96 -2.79 -16.67
C GLU A 294 18.60 -3.79 -15.72
N VAL A 295 18.86 -3.39 -14.46
CA VAL A 295 19.43 -4.25 -13.43
C VAL A 295 18.49 -5.42 -13.11
N ASP A 296 17.19 -5.17 -12.94
CA ASP A 296 16.22 -6.24 -12.70
C ASP A 296 16.12 -7.18 -13.91
N PHE A 297 16.03 -6.63 -15.13
CA PHE A 297 15.94 -7.41 -16.36
C PHE A 297 17.17 -8.30 -16.57
N ALA A 298 18.36 -7.83 -16.22
CA ALA A 298 19.60 -8.61 -16.31
C ALA A 298 19.56 -9.90 -15.45
N THR A 299 18.72 -9.96 -14.42
CA THR A 299 18.51 -11.18 -13.60
C THR A 299 17.65 -12.23 -14.28
N ARG A 300 16.99 -11.90 -15.40
CA ARG A 300 16.13 -12.82 -16.15
C ARG A 300 16.95 -13.75 -17.02
N LYS A 301 16.48 -15.00 -17.14
CA LYS A 301 17.09 -16.02 -18.02
C LYS A 301 16.97 -15.68 -19.50
N ASP A 302 15.84 -15.10 -19.91
CA ASP A 302 15.59 -14.68 -21.29
C ASP A 302 15.79 -13.17 -21.43
N GLN A 303 16.90 -12.79 -22.06
CA GLN A 303 17.27 -11.40 -22.35
C GLN A 303 16.96 -10.99 -23.81
N SER A 304 16.17 -11.79 -24.52
CA SER A 304 15.77 -11.49 -25.89
C SER A 304 14.71 -10.37 -25.97
N VAL A 305 14.38 -9.95 -27.19
CA VAL A 305 13.25 -9.02 -27.43
C VAL A 305 11.91 -9.62 -26.95
N GLY A 306 11.74 -10.95 -26.96
CA GLY A 306 10.57 -11.59 -26.36
C GLY A 306 10.61 -11.54 -24.84
N GLY A 307 11.79 -11.76 -24.26
CA GLY A 307 12.05 -11.66 -22.83
C GLY A 307 11.74 -10.28 -22.25
N VAL A 308 12.16 -9.20 -22.92
CA VAL A 308 11.88 -7.83 -22.45
C VAL A 308 10.39 -7.52 -22.50
N LEU A 309 9.66 -7.94 -23.54
CA LEU A 309 8.21 -7.75 -23.63
C LEU A 309 7.48 -8.45 -22.47
N ASN A 310 7.82 -9.73 -22.21
CA ASN A 310 7.26 -10.47 -21.07
C ASN A 310 7.61 -9.82 -19.72
N PHE A 311 8.81 -9.25 -19.59
CA PHE A 311 9.24 -8.53 -18.41
C PHE A 311 8.41 -7.25 -18.21
N ILE A 312 8.18 -6.45 -19.25
CA ILE A 312 7.35 -5.25 -19.12
C ILE A 312 5.88 -5.60 -18.84
N ASP A 313 5.33 -6.68 -19.38
CA ASP A 313 3.98 -7.14 -19.00
C ASP A 313 3.88 -7.45 -17.49
N GLY A 314 4.99 -7.86 -16.88
CA GLY A 314 5.13 -7.98 -15.43
C GLY A 314 5.11 -6.62 -14.71
N ILE A 315 5.84 -5.63 -15.26
CA ILE A 315 5.88 -4.25 -14.74
C ILE A 315 4.49 -3.60 -14.84
N LYS A 316 3.77 -3.73 -15.95
CA LYS A 316 2.43 -3.17 -16.13
C LYS A 316 1.46 -3.67 -15.06
N ARG A 317 1.53 -4.97 -14.74
CA ARG A 317 0.71 -5.54 -13.67
C ARG A 317 1.04 -4.94 -12.30
N GLN A 318 2.32 -4.62 -12.05
CA GLN A 318 2.75 -3.92 -10.84
C GLN A 318 2.46 -2.42 -10.86
N ALA A 319 2.32 -1.79 -12.03
CA ALA A 319 2.04 -0.36 -12.13
C ALA A 319 0.70 0.03 -11.48
N LYS A 320 -0.22 -0.92 -11.28
CA LYS A 320 -1.47 -0.73 -10.53
C LYS A 320 -1.24 -0.37 -9.06
N THR A 321 -0.08 -0.67 -8.48
CA THR A 321 0.27 -0.31 -7.09
C THR A 321 0.93 1.06 -6.97
N LEU A 322 1.06 1.77 -8.10
CA LEU A 322 1.71 3.08 -8.19
C LEU A 322 0.69 4.20 -8.36
N THR A 323 1.06 5.41 -7.98
CA THR A 323 0.26 6.59 -8.35
C THR A 323 0.30 6.80 -9.86
N CYS A 324 -0.65 7.56 -10.41
CA CYS A 324 -0.67 7.93 -11.83
C CYS A 324 0.65 8.57 -12.29
N GLN A 325 1.27 9.41 -11.46
CA GLN A 325 2.54 10.06 -11.80
C GLN A 325 3.71 9.06 -11.82
N GLU A 326 3.78 8.18 -10.82
CA GLU A 326 4.79 7.12 -10.73
C GLU A 326 4.66 6.13 -11.90
N ALA A 327 3.43 5.69 -12.19
CA ALA A 327 3.14 4.80 -13.30
C ALA A 327 3.58 5.39 -14.64
N ARG A 328 3.41 6.71 -14.86
CA ARG A 328 3.90 7.39 -16.07
C ARG A 328 5.43 7.39 -16.18
N ILE A 329 6.14 7.56 -15.07
CA ILE A 329 7.61 7.49 -15.03
C ILE A 329 8.06 6.07 -15.38
N VAL A 330 7.47 5.06 -14.73
CA VAL A 330 7.80 3.65 -14.95
C VAL A 330 7.46 3.21 -16.37
N HIS A 331 6.32 3.63 -16.92
CA HIS A 331 5.95 3.37 -18.31
C HIS A 331 6.96 3.97 -19.30
N SER A 332 7.38 5.21 -19.06
CA SER A 332 8.40 5.87 -19.90
C SER A 332 9.74 5.14 -19.80
N ALA A 333 10.16 4.74 -18.60
CA ALA A 333 11.38 3.97 -18.38
C ALA A 333 11.31 2.59 -19.07
N ALA A 334 10.19 1.89 -18.97
CA ALA A 334 9.94 0.62 -19.63
C ALA A 334 9.98 0.74 -21.17
N SER A 335 9.42 1.82 -21.71
CA SER A 335 9.49 2.14 -23.14
C SER A 335 10.94 2.34 -23.59
N LEU A 336 11.74 3.06 -22.80
CA LEU A 336 13.16 3.26 -23.09
C LEU A 336 13.96 1.95 -23.02
N LEU A 337 13.71 1.10 -22.02
CA LEU A 337 14.33 -0.22 -21.89
C LEU A 337 14.03 -1.08 -23.14
N CYS A 338 12.76 -1.16 -23.54
CA CYS A 338 12.33 -1.88 -24.75
C CYS A 338 13.08 -1.42 -26.01
N LEU A 339 13.18 -0.10 -26.22
CA LEU A 339 13.87 0.48 -27.36
C LEU A 339 15.39 0.22 -27.28
N ASN A 340 16.01 0.32 -26.10
CA ASN A 340 17.42 0.00 -25.87
C ASN A 340 17.71 -1.47 -26.21
N THR A 341 16.94 -2.40 -25.66
CA THR A 341 17.08 -3.83 -25.92
C THR A 341 16.88 -4.16 -27.40
N TYR A 342 15.94 -3.48 -28.09
CA TYR A 342 15.75 -3.62 -29.53
C TYR A 342 16.98 -3.17 -30.32
N ILE A 343 17.50 -1.97 -30.05
CA ILE A 343 18.66 -1.40 -30.73
C ILE A 343 19.89 -2.30 -30.54
N GLN A 344 20.14 -2.77 -29.32
CA GLN A 344 21.26 -3.66 -29.02
C GLN A 344 21.15 -4.99 -29.78
N ASN A 345 19.99 -5.66 -29.69
CA ASN A 345 19.75 -6.91 -30.43
C ASN A 345 19.88 -6.73 -31.94
N ARG A 346 19.46 -5.56 -32.47
CA ARG A 346 19.54 -5.29 -33.91
C ARG A 346 20.97 -5.02 -34.36
N LYS A 347 21.77 -4.30 -33.57
CA LYS A 347 23.20 -4.05 -33.86
C LYS A 347 24.03 -5.34 -33.82
N GLN A 348 23.62 -6.34 -33.04
CA GLN A 348 24.28 -7.66 -32.96
C GLN A 348 23.88 -8.62 -34.10
N ASP A 349 22.80 -8.33 -34.82
CA ASP A 349 22.32 -9.16 -35.93
C ASP A 349 23.09 -8.85 -37.21
N LYS A 350 23.90 -9.82 -37.68
CA LYS A 350 24.72 -9.68 -38.89
C LYS A 350 23.91 -9.47 -40.19
N ARG A 351 22.60 -9.70 -40.16
CA ARG A 351 21.72 -9.54 -41.33
C ARG A 351 21.19 -8.11 -41.42
N ASP A 352 21.63 -7.35 -42.41
CA ASP A 352 21.12 -5.98 -42.61
C ASP A 352 19.66 -5.95 -43.12
N LYS A 353 19.24 -6.95 -43.90
CA LYS A 353 17.86 -7.12 -44.36
C LYS A 353 17.39 -8.56 -44.18
N TYR A 354 16.12 -8.73 -43.85
CA TYR A 354 15.45 -10.05 -43.75
C TYR A 354 14.75 -10.43 -45.07
N SER A 355 14.39 -9.44 -45.89
CA SER A 355 13.83 -9.60 -47.23
C SER A 355 14.10 -8.37 -48.09
N PHE A 356 13.90 -8.48 -49.41
CA PHE A 356 14.08 -7.37 -50.36
C PHE A 356 13.20 -6.14 -50.02
N LEU A 357 12.02 -6.37 -49.46
CA LEU A 357 11.07 -5.33 -49.03
C LEU A 357 11.30 -4.83 -47.60
N SER A 358 12.27 -5.40 -46.87
CA SER A 358 12.56 -5.00 -45.50
C SER A 358 13.49 -3.79 -45.44
N ILE A 359 13.12 -2.83 -44.61
CA ILE A 359 13.95 -1.67 -44.29
C ILE A 359 15.22 -2.14 -43.56
N SER A 360 16.35 -1.48 -43.85
CA SER A 360 17.66 -1.79 -43.28
C SER A 360 17.65 -1.77 -41.76
N GLY A 361 18.63 -2.44 -41.15
CA GLY A 361 18.79 -2.42 -39.70
C GLY A 361 19.05 -1.02 -39.18
N GLU A 362 19.85 -0.23 -39.89
CA GLU A 362 20.21 1.14 -39.53
C GLU A 362 19.00 2.07 -39.46
N THR A 363 18.13 2.06 -40.47
CA THR A 363 16.92 2.91 -40.46
C THR A 363 15.96 2.51 -39.33
N LYS A 364 15.89 1.22 -38.97
CA LYS A 364 15.11 0.76 -37.82
C LYS A 364 15.71 1.22 -36.49
N CYS A 365 17.04 1.19 -36.35
CA CYS A 365 17.73 1.73 -35.18
C CYS A 365 17.53 3.25 -35.07
N ALA A 366 17.69 4.00 -36.16
CA ALA A 366 17.48 5.45 -36.19
C ALA A 366 16.02 5.83 -35.81
N ALA A 367 15.04 5.08 -36.32
CA ALA A 367 13.64 5.26 -35.95
C ALA A 367 13.40 5.00 -34.44
N ALA A 368 14.02 3.95 -33.89
CA ALA A 368 13.95 3.64 -32.47
C ALA A 368 14.62 4.73 -31.60
N GLU A 369 15.80 5.22 -31.99
CA GLU A 369 16.52 6.31 -31.30
C GLU A 369 15.68 7.60 -31.29
N LYS A 370 15.03 7.96 -32.41
CA LYS A 370 14.10 9.11 -32.45
C LYS A 370 12.88 8.94 -31.55
N LYS A 371 12.34 7.70 -31.44
CA LYS A 371 11.26 7.39 -30.49
C LYS A 371 11.74 7.53 -29.04
N GLN A 372 12.98 7.16 -28.72
CA GLN A 372 13.55 7.41 -27.38
C GLN A 372 13.64 8.90 -27.06
N SER A 373 14.06 9.72 -28.02
CA SER A 373 14.05 11.18 -27.84
C SER A 373 12.64 11.70 -27.56
N ALA A 374 11.63 11.20 -28.27
CA ALA A 374 10.23 11.54 -28.03
C ALA A 374 9.74 11.14 -26.62
N VAL A 375 10.09 9.93 -26.14
CA VAL A 375 9.74 9.49 -24.76
C VAL A 375 10.40 10.39 -23.71
N ARG A 376 11.58 10.93 -23.98
CA ARG A 376 12.27 11.91 -23.12
C ARG A 376 11.75 13.35 -23.27
N GLY A 377 10.66 13.57 -24.02
CA GLY A 377 10.08 14.90 -24.24
C GLY A 377 10.84 15.77 -25.26
N LYS A 378 11.74 15.18 -26.05
CA LYS A 378 12.51 15.85 -27.11
C LYS A 378 12.19 15.19 -28.47
N PRO A 379 10.96 15.32 -29.00
CA PRO A 379 10.55 14.61 -30.21
C PRO A 379 11.36 15.08 -31.42
N ASN A 380 11.94 14.11 -32.14
CA ASN A 380 12.59 14.34 -33.43
C ASN A 380 11.71 13.77 -34.55
N PRO A 381 11.45 14.53 -35.64
CA PRO A 381 10.57 14.05 -36.70
C PRO A 381 11.16 12.81 -37.39
N LEU A 382 10.29 11.83 -37.62
CA LEU A 382 10.62 10.63 -38.37
C LEU A 382 10.65 10.96 -39.87
N SER A 383 11.65 10.45 -40.58
CA SER A 383 11.68 10.47 -42.04
C SER A 383 10.64 9.50 -42.62
N PHE A 384 10.39 9.59 -43.93
CA PHE A 384 9.46 8.69 -44.62
C PHE A 384 9.78 7.20 -44.37
N PHE A 385 11.05 6.80 -44.52
CA PHE A 385 11.47 5.42 -44.30
C PHE A 385 11.42 5.02 -42.82
N GLU A 386 11.73 5.93 -41.89
CA GLU A 386 11.61 5.66 -40.46
C GLU A 386 10.14 5.48 -40.03
N THR A 387 9.21 6.21 -40.65
CA THR A 387 7.75 6.08 -40.43
C THR A 387 7.25 4.70 -40.87
N ILE A 388 7.80 4.16 -41.96
CA ILE A 388 7.52 2.79 -42.38
C ILE A 388 8.22 1.80 -41.43
N ALA A 389 9.44 2.10 -40.97
CA ALA A 389 10.22 1.24 -40.10
C ALA A 389 9.54 0.96 -38.76
N ILE A 390 8.97 1.98 -38.11
CA ILE A 390 8.21 1.83 -36.86
C ILE A 390 6.97 0.95 -37.01
N ASN A 391 6.46 0.79 -38.23
CA ASN A 391 5.30 -0.01 -38.56
C ASN A 391 5.65 -1.42 -39.09
N GLN A 392 6.91 -1.87 -38.94
CA GLN A 392 7.36 -3.18 -39.40
C GLN A 392 7.95 -4.08 -38.30
N GLY A 393 7.62 -5.38 -38.39
CA GLY A 393 8.30 -6.46 -37.65
C GLY A 393 8.26 -6.31 -36.13
N ARG A 394 9.42 -6.56 -35.48
CA ARG A 394 9.56 -6.47 -34.02
C ARG A 394 9.41 -5.03 -33.50
N LEU A 395 9.82 -4.03 -34.28
CA LEU A 395 9.69 -2.62 -33.89
C LEU A 395 8.21 -2.18 -33.88
N LYS A 396 7.39 -2.69 -34.80
CA LYS A 396 5.92 -2.50 -34.77
C LYS A 396 5.31 -2.97 -33.46
N LYS A 397 5.65 -4.20 -33.03
CA LYS A 397 5.12 -4.76 -31.78
C LYS A 397 5.49 -3.89 -30.58
N LEU A 398 6.73 -3.40 -30.53
CA LEU A 398 7.18 -2.47 -29.49
C LEU A 398 6.46 -1.12 -29.57
N ASN A 399 6.24 -0.59 -30.78
CA ASN A 399 5.57 0.69 -30.95
C ASN A 399 4.08 0.61 -30.55
N GLN A 400 3.39 -0.46 -30.95
CA GLN A 400 2.01 -0.72 -30.54
C GLN A 400 1.89 -0.82 -29.02
N PHE A 401 2.81 -1.54 -28.40
CA PHE A 401 2.89 -1.66 -26.94
C PHE A 401 3.05 -0.32 -26.22
N ILE A 402 3.90 0.57 -26.74
CA ILE A 402 4.13 1.93 -26.19
C ILE A 402 2.89 2.82 -26.40
N GLU A 403 2.17 2.63 -27.51
CA GLU A 403 1.02 3.46 -27.90
C GLU A 403 -0.29 3.03 -27.21
N GLU A 404 -0.53 1.73 -26.99
CA GLU A 404 -1.71 1.20 -26.32
C GLU A 404 -1.89 1.77 -24.90
N ASP A 405 -0.80 1.95 -24.16
CA ASP A 405 -0.83 2.53 -22.81
C ASP A 405 -0.93 4.06 -22.84
N SER A 406 -0.42 4.74 -23.88
CA SER A 406 -0.59 6.19 -24.02
C SER A 406 -2.06 6.59 -24.20
N ILE A 407 -2.85 5.72 -24.84
CA ILE A 407 -4.27 5.92 -25.10
C ILE A 407 -5.10 5.68 -23.82
N MET A 408 -4.77 4.67 -23.01
CA MET A 408 -5.44 4.44 -21.72
C MET A 408 -5.25 5.63 -20.76
N ASN A 409 -4.02 6.16 -20.66
CA ASN A 409 -3.70 7.34 -19.84
C ASN A 409 -4.35 8.65 -20.34
N SER A 410 -4.68 8.74 -21.63
CA SER A 410 -5.37 9.91 -22.21
C SER A 410 -6.87 9.94 -21.93
N LYS A 411 -7.48 8.78 -21.67
CA LYS A 411 -8.92 8.64 -21.36
C LYS A 411 -9.21 8.89 -19.88
N GLU A 412 -8.35 8.45 -18.97
CA GLU A 412 -8.48 8.73 -17.53
C GLU A 412 -8.37 10.24 -17.23
N ASN A 413 -7.43 10.96 -17.85
CA ASN A 413 -7.32 12.42 -17.70
C ASN A 413 -8.55 13.20 -18.20
N LYS A 414 -9.33 12.63 -19.13
CA LYS A 414 -10.61 13.24 -19.57
C LYS A 414 -11.77 12.92 -18.64
N SER A 415 -11.70 11.82 -17.90
CA SER A 415 -12.75 11.42 -16.94
C SER A 415 -12.64 12.16 -15.60
N ILE A 416 -11.47 12.70 -15.26
CA ILE A 416 -11.22 13.50 -14.04
C ILE A 416 -11.62 14.99 -14.27
N MET A 417 -11.88 15.39 -15.51
CA MET A 417 -12.27 16.76 -15.88
C MET A 417 -13.78 16.94 -16.14
N ASN A 418 -14.61 15.93 -15.88
CA ASN A 418 -16.07 16.01 -16.01
C ASN A 418 -16.78 15.80 -14.68
#